data_AF-A0A7C3RGJ9-F1
#
_entry.id   AF-A0A7C3RGJ9-F1
#
_cell.length_a   1.000
_cell.length_b   1.000
_cell.length_c   1.000
_cell.angle_alpha   90.00
_cell.angle_beta   90.00
_cell.angle_gamma   90.00
#
_symmetry.space_group_name_H-M   'P 1'
#
loop_
_entity.id
_entity.type
_entity.pdbx_description
1 polymer ?
#
loop_
_entity_poly.entity_id
_entity_poly.type
_entity_poly.pdbx_seq_one_letter_code
_entity_poly.pdbx_strand_id
1 'polypeptide(L)'
;MNSDFSTTSKNLLIVFSPLFLLIYLFFSGGAIKLISRDWRHYDFKFFLSGSYNYFFRFLRLFIISFPFYLIPFLAIKIYIIPHIEETYKVEELKMIFSLSLAYLFSFFIFSLINLVSDLTKIRIVERDSGSVLAELFYTIIYILRNLFPTISLYILTSFLNIVPLGLYILISPFFLRSSSLFSIIISFISFQLILLIRIWIKFVFWASQRELLLFLESKMI
;
A
#
# COMPACT_ATOMS: atom_id res chain seq x y z
N MET A 1 -11.62 7.61 35.10
CA MET A 1 -11.01 8.64 34.23
C MET A 1 -10.30 8.08 32.99
N ASN A 2 -10.22 6.76 32.77
CA ASN A 2 -9.59 6.14 31.57
C ASN A 2 -10.56 5.76 30.42
N SER A 3 -11.88 5.76 30.65
CA SER A 3 -12.87 5.39 29.62
C SER A 3 -12.99 6.45 28.52
N ASP A 4 -13.00 7.73 28.87
CA ASP A 4 -13.23 8.84 27.94
C ASP A 4 -12.06 9.10 26.99
N PHE A 5 -10.83 8.83 27.43
CA PHE A 5 -9.64 8.95 26.57
C PHE A 5 -9.61 7.85 25.50
N SER A 6 -10.08 6.65 25.85
CA SER A 6 -10.16 5.51 24.92
C SER A 6 -11.24 5.67 23.86
N THR A 7 -12.37 6.29 24.20
CA THR A 7 -13.46 6.57 23.25
C THR A 7 -13.11 7.75 22.36
N THR A 8 -12.52 8.82 22.91
CA THR A 8 -12.07 9.98 22.13
C THR A 8 -11.01 9.59 21.09
N SER A 9 -9.99 8.81 21.49
CA SER A 9 -8.96 8.32 20.56
C SER A 9 -9.52 7.42 19.45
N LYS A 10 -10.46 6.52 19.77
CA LYS A 10 -11.17 5.71 18.77
C LYS A 10 -11.96 6.57 17.78
N ASN A 11 -12.68 7.57 18.27
CA ASN A 11 -13.46 8.49 17.43
C ASN A 11 -12.56 9.30 16.49
N LEU A 12 -11.42 9.79 16.98
CA LEU A 12 -10.43 10.48 16.14
C LEU A 12 -9.91 9.55 15.03
N LEU A 13 -9.58 8.29 15.34
CA LEU A 13 -9.12 7.33 14.34
C LEU A 13 -10.16 7.05 13.25
N ILE A 14 -11.44 6.94 13.63
CA ILE A 14 -12.54 6.72 12.68
C ILE A 14 -12.69 7.90 11.71
N VAL A 15 -12.45 9.14 12.17
CA VAL A 15 -12.56 10.34 11.34
C VAL A 15 -11.30 10.57 10.49
N PHE A 16 -10.10 10.40 11.06
CA PHE A 16 -8.84 10.68 10.36
C PHE A 16 -8.48 9.62 9.32
N SER A 17 -8.89 8.35 9.50
CA SER A 17 -8.60 7.28 8.55
C SER A 17 -9.18 7.52 7.15
N PRO A 18 -10.48 7.83 6.98
CA PRO A 18 -11.04 8.12 5.66
C PRO A 18 -10.48 9.42 5.08
N LEU A 19 -10.24 10.45 5.90
CA LEU A 19 -9.66 11.70 5.44
C LEU A 19 -8.25 11.47 4.87
N PHE A 20 -7.41 10.73 5.59
CA PHE A 20 -6.08 10.34 5.12
C PHE A 20 -6.14 9.54 3.81
N LEU A 21 -7.08 8.59 3.69
CA LEU A 21 -7.27 7.83 2.46
C LEU A 21 -7.68 8.72 1.28
N LEU A 22 -8.59 9.68 1.48
CA LEU A 22 -8.99 10.62 0.44
C LEU A 22 -7.82 11.49 -0.02
N ILE A 23 -7.05 12.01 0.92
CA ILE A 23 -5.85 12.80 0.64
C ILE A 23 -4.81 11.96 -0.13
N TYR A 24 -4.59 10.71 0.29
CA TYR A 24 -3.69 9.78 -0.40
C TYR A 24 -4.15 9.49 -1.83
N LEU A 25 -5.43 9.20 -2.04
CA LEU A 25 -6.00 8.96 -3.37
C LEU A 25 -5.87 10.20 -4.26
N PHE A 26 -6.15 11.39 -3.71
CA PHE A 26 -6.00 12.66 -4.42
C PHE A 26 -4.56 12.88 -4.89
N PHE A 27 -3.59 12.81 -3.99
CA PHE A 27 -2.18 13.03 -4.34
C PHE A 27 -1.61 11.92 -5.22
N SER A 28 -2.10 10.69 -5.11
CA SER A 28 -1.66 9.60 -6.00
C SER A 28 -1.97 9.88 -7.48
N GLY A 29 -3.08 10.56 -7.78
CA GLY A 29 -3.44 10.96 -9.15
C GLY A 29 -2.44 11.93 -9.77
N GLY A 30 -2.06 12.96 -9.01
CA GLY A 30 -1.02 13.91 -9.44
C GLY A 30 0.34 13.26 -9.59
N ALA A 31 0.71 12.40 -8.62
CA ALA A 31 1.99 11.72 -8.59
C ALA A 31 2.21 10.82 -9.80
N ILE A 32 1.23 9.96 -10.13
CA ILE A 32 1.32 9.04 -11.26
C ILE A 32 1.35 9.82 -12.59
N LYS A 33 0.52 10.87 -12.73
CA LYS A 33 0.55 11.75 -13.92
C LYS A 33 1.89 12.47 -14.09
N LEU A 34 2.57 12.78 -12.99
CA LEU A 34 3.87 13.42 -13.03
C LEU A 34 4.94 12.46 -13.56
N ILE A 35 4.86 11.19 -13.16
CA ILE A 35 5.75 10.12 -13.61
C ILE A 35 5.54 9.80 -15.10
N SER A 36 4.33 9.99 -15.63
CA SER A 36 4.03 9.70 -17.03
C SER A 36 4.61 10.72 -18.03
N ARG A 37 5.14 11.85 -17.55
CA ARG A 37 5.72 12.91 -18.38
C ARG A 37 7.24 12.90 -18.34
N ASP A 38 7.87 13.33 -19.44
CA ASP A 38 9.31 13.58 -19.46
C ASP A 38 9.75 14.57 -18.37
N TRP A 39 10.87 14.23 -17.72
CA TRP A 39 11.52 14.89 -16.58
C TRP A 39 11.78 16.40 -16.69
N ARG A 40 11.53 17.02 -17.84
CA ARG A 40 11.95 18.38 -18.15
C ARG A 40 10.99 19.46 -17.64
N HIS A 41 9.73 19.14 -17.31
CA HIS A 41 8.73 20.13 -16.89
C HIS A 41 7.87 19.67 -15.71
N TYR A 42 8.41 19.80 -14.49
CA TYR A 42 7.64 19.64 -13.26
C TYR A 42 6.96 20.98 -12.89
N ASP A 43 5.64 21.05 -13.08
CA ASP A 43 4.83 22.19 -12.65
C ASP A 43 3.82 21.72 -11.59
N PHE A 44 3.70 22.48 -10.50
CA PHE A 44 2.71 22.25 -9.46
C PHE A 44 1.28 22.30 -10.02
N LYS A 45 1.00 23.18 -10.99
CA LYS A 45 -0.30 23.23 -11.66
C LYS A 45 -0.60 21.93 -12.40
N PHE A 46 0.41 21.33 -13.02
CA PHE A 46 0.26 20.05 -13.70
C PHE A 46 0.00 18.90 -12.72
N PHE A 47 0.71 18.86 -11.59
CA PHE A 47 0.47 17.89 -10.52
C PHE A 47 -0.97 17.99 -9.97
N LEU A 48 -1.42 19.21 -9.65
CA LEU A 48 -2.81 19.42 -9.22
C LEU A 48 -3.80 19.02 -10.31
N SER A 49 -3.48 19.28 -11.58
CA SER A 49 -4.30 18.83 -12.70
C SER A 49 -4.47 17.32 -12.76
N GLY A 50 -3.44 16.55 -12.42
CA GLY A 50 -3.57 15.09 -12.34
C GLY A 50 -4.38 14.67 -11.13
N SER A 51 -4.17 15.35 -10.00
CA SER A 51 -4.83 15.02 -8.74
C SER A 51 -6.36 15.11 -8.87
N TYR A 52 -6.92 16.22 -9.37
CA TYR A 52 -8.37 16.36 -9.46
C TYR A 52 -9.00 15.53 -10.60
N ASN A 53 -8.33 15.40 -11.76
CA ASN A 53 -8.88 14.68 -12.92
C ASN A 53 -9.03 13.18 -12.64
N TYR A 54 -8.04 12.58 -11.96
CA TYR A 54 -8.04 11.14 -11.69
C TYR A 54 -8.62 10.76 -10.33
N PHE A 55 -8.83 11.72 -9.43
CA PHE A 55 -9.35 11.48 -8.07
C PHE A 55 -10.61 10.59 -8.06
N PHE A 56 -11.65 10.96 -8.82
CA PHE A 56 -12.90 10.18 -8.85
C PHE A 56 -12.73 8.80 -9.48
N ARG A 57 -11.83 8.66 -10.46
CA ARG A 57 -11.52 7.36 -11.08
C ARG A 57 -10.84 6.45 -10.05
N PHE A 58 -9.91 6.99 -9.27
CA PHE A 58 -9.20 6.26 -8.20
C PHE A 58 -10.08 5.97 -6.99
N LEU A 59 -11.01 6.86 -6.65
CA LEU A 59 -12.02 6.62 -5.62
C LEU A 59 -12.96 5.47 -6.04
N ARG A 60 -13.44 5.47 -7.28
CA ARG A 60 -14.24 4.37 -7.82
C ARG A 60 -13.46 3.05 -7.81
N LEU A 61 -12.19 3.08 -8.20
CA LEU A 61 -11.30 1.91 -8.12
C LEU A 61 -11.18 1.40 -6.68
N PHE A 62 -10.96 2.30 -5.71
CA PHE A 62 -10.89 1.94 -4.29
C PHE A 62 -12.19 1.28 -3.81
N ILE A 63 -13.36 1.83 -4.16
CA ILE A 63 -14.66 1.26 -3.80
C ILE A 63 -14.83 -0.15 -4.41
N ILE A 64 -14.44 -0.34 -5.68
CA ILE A 64 -14.49 -1.65 -6.36
C ILE A 64 -13.53 -2.65 -5.68
N SER A 65 -12.33 -2.21 -5.30
CA SER A 65 -11.34 -3.08 -4.65
C SER A 65 -11.64 -3.33 -3.18
N PHE A 66 -12.44 -2.49 -2.50
CA PHE A 66 -12.68 -2.55 -1.07
C PHE A 66 -13.24 -3.91 -0.58
N PRO A 67 -14.24 -4.54 -1.24
CA PRO A 67 -14.69 -5.88 -0.87
C PRO A 67 -13.58 -6.94 -0.92
N PHE A 68 -12.64 -6.81 -1.85
CA PHE A 68 -11.51 -7.73 -1.95
C PHE A 68 -10.54 -7.61 -0.77
N TYR A 69 -10.45 -6.43 -0.14
CA TYR A 69 -9.73 -6.29 1.14
C TYR A 69 -10.56 -6.81 2.32
N LEU A 70 -11.86 -6.49 2.33
CA LEU A 70 -12.75 -6.79 3.46
C LEU A 70 -13.01 -8.29 3.64
N ILE A 71 -13.26 -9.02 2.55
CA ILE A 71 -13.65 -10.44 2.61
C ILE A 71 -12.54 -11.31 3.23
N PRO A 72 -11.28 -11.28 2.76
CA PRO A 72 -10.21 -12.04 3.40
C PRO A 72 -10.00 -11.61 4.85
N PHE A 73 -10.03 -10.29 5.13
CA PHE A 73 -9.87 -9.78 6.48
C PHE A 73 -10.90 -10.38 7.45
N LEU A 74 -12.19 -10.35 7.07
CA LEU A 74 -13.27 -10.91 7.88
C LEU A 74 -13.16 -12.43 7.98
N ALA A 75 -12.84 -13.12 6.88
CA ALA A 75 -12.65 -14.57 6.87
C ALA A 75 -11.57 -15.00 7.87
N ILE A 76 -10.43 -14.31 7.87
CA ILE A 76 -9.32 -14.60 8.76
C ILE A 76 -9.70 -14.33 10.23
N LYS A 77 -10.28 -13.15 10.49
CA LYS A 77 -10.61 -12.72 11.86
C LYS A 77 -11.74 -13.52 12.51
N ILE A 78 -12.79 -13.83 11.75
CA ILE A 78 -14.01 -14.44 12.28
C ILE A 78 -13.91 -15.97 12.27
N TYR A 79 -13.27 -16.55 11.26
CA TYR A 79 -13.26 -18.00 11.10
C TYR A 79 -11.88 -18.62 11.37
N ILE A 80 -10.84 -18.15 10.69
CA ILE A 80 -9.53 -18.85 10.71
C ILE A 80 -8.86 -18.74 12.08
N ILE A 81 -8.71 -17.53 12.63
CA ILE A 81 -8.02 -17.31 13.90
C ILE A 81 -8.71 -18.06 15.04
N PRO A 82 -10.04 -17.91 15.27
CA PRO A 82 -10.71 -18.63 16.36
C PRO A 82 -10.64 -20.14 16.20
N HIS A 83 -10.72 -20.67 14.97
CA HIS A 83 -10.61 -22.09 14.73
C HIS A 83 -9.22 -22.64 15.05
N ILE A 84 -8.15 -21.92 14.70
CA ILE A 84 -6.78 -22.29 15.05
C ILE A 84 -6.59 -22.25 16.57
N GLU A 85 -7.06 -21.17 17.22
CA GLU A 85 -6.98 -21.02 18.68
C GLU A 85 -7.72 -22.13 19.40
N GLU A 86 -8.89 -22.58 18.90
CA GLU A 86 -9.65 -23.68 19.49
C GLU A 86 -8.98 -25.04 19.27
N THR A 87 -8.42 -25.28 18.09
CA THR A 87 -7.83 -26.56 17.72
C THR A 87 -6.50 -26.83 18.42
N TYR A 88 -5.68 -25.78 18.64
CA TYR A 88 -4.32 -25.92 19.17
C TYR A 88 -4.15 -25.30 20.57
N LYS A 89 -5.22 -25.21 21.37
CA LYS A 89 -5.21 -24.60 22.73
C LYS A 89 -4.08 -25.09 23.64
N VAL A 90 -3.64 -26.34 23.48
CA VAL A 90 -2.67 -27.01 24.35
C VAL A 90 -1.26 -27.06 23.73
N GLU A 91 -1.13 -26.79 22.43
CA GLU A 91 0.13 -26.90 21.69
C GLU A 91 0.58 -25.53 21.15
N GLU A 92 1.22 -24.75 22.02
CA GLU A 92 1.63 -23.37 21.73
C GLU A 92 2.46 -23.25 20.43
N LEU A 93 3.39 -24.17 20.18
CA LEU A 93 4.22 -24.16 18.97
C LEU A 93 3.39 -24.36 17.69
N LYS A 94 2.41 -25.27 17.70
CA LYS A 94 1.55 -25.50 16.52
C LYS A 94 0.58 -24.34 16.33
N MET A 95 0.10 -23.74 17.42
CA MET A 95 -0.72 -22.53 17.37
C MET A 95 0.04 -21.36 16.72
N ILE A 96 1.26 -21.07 17.20
CA ILE A 96 2.10 -19.99 16.67
C ILE A 96 2.41 -20.21 15.20
N PHE A 97 2.79 -21.42 14.80
CA PHE A 97 3.08 -21.74 13.40
C PHE A 97 1.85 -21.53 12.50
N SER A 98 0.69 -22.03 12.93
CA SER A 98 -0.56 -21.93 12.17
C SER A 98 -1.04 -20.49 12.04
N LEU A 99 -0.97 -19.70 13.12
CA LEU A 99 -1.28 -18.26 13.08
C LEU A 99 -0.31 -17.50 12.17
N SER A 100 1.00 -17.80 12.26
CA SER A 100 2.01 -17.18 11.40
C SER A 100 1.72 -17.45 9.92
N LEU A 101 1.34 -18.68 9.58
CA LEU A 101 0.97 -19.06 8.23
C LEU A 101 -0.30 -18.31 7.76
N ALA A 102 -1.32 -18.19 8.63
CA ALA A 102 -2.53 -17.43 8.32
C ALA A 102 -2.23 -15.95 8.06
N TYR A 103 -1.39 -15.30 8.90
CA TYR A 103 -0.98 -13.91 8.69
C TYR A 103 -0.14 -13.73 7.43
N LEU A 104 0.77 -14.67 7.13
CA LEU A 104 1.57 -14.64 5.91
C LEU A 104 0.68 -14.76 4.66
N PHE A 105 -0.30 -15.66 4.68
CA PHE A 105 -1.27 -15.81 3.60
C PHE A 105 -2.13 -14.55 3.44
N SER A 106 -2.57 -13.95 4.55
CA SER A 106 -3.28 -12.67 4.55
C SER A 106 -2.47 -11.57 3.86
N PHE A 107 -1.20 -11.44 4.28
CA PHE A 107 -0.27 -10.46 3.75
C PHE A 107 -0.06 -10.65 2.25
N PHE A 108 0.04 -11.90 1.79
CA PHE A 108 0.15 -12.23 0.37
C PHE A 108 -1.08 -11.80 -0.42
N ILE A 109 -2.30 -12.09 0.05
CA ILE A 109 -3.54 -11.65 -0.60
C ILE A 109 -3.61 -10.12 -0.68
N PHE A 110 -3.36 -9.43 0.43
CA PHE A 110 -3.38 -7.96 0.44
C PHE A 110 -2.34 -7.37 -0.51
N SER A 111 -1.17 -8.00 -0.60
CA SER A 111 -0.12 -7.60 -1.53
C SER A 111 -0.56 -7.72 -2.99
N LEU A 112 -1.25 -8.82 -3.35
CA LEU A 112 -1.79 -8.98 -4.70
C LEU A 112 -2.85 -7.94 -5.03
N ILE A 113 -3.77 -7.65 -4.12
CA ILE A 113 -4.82 -6.65 -4.36
C ILE A 113 -4.19 -5.25 -4.50
N ASN A 114 -3.16 -4.93 -3.70
CA ASN A 114 -2.41 -3.68 -3.82
C ASN A 114 -1.70 -3.57 -5.18
N LEU A 115 -1.01 -4.63 -5.61
CA LEU A 115 -0.35 -4.69 -6.92
C LEU A 115 -1.34 -4.44 -8.06
N VAL A 116 -2.48 -5.14 -8.08
CA VAL A 116 -3.52 -4.96 -9.10
C VAL A 116 -4.06 -3.53 -9.06
N SER A 117 -4.35 -3.00 -7.86
CA SER A 117 -4.89 -1.65 -7.69
C SER A 117 -3.92 -0.59 -8.20
N ASP A 118 -2.63 -0.70 -7.86
CA ASP A 118 -1.63 0.28 -8.27
C ASP A 118 -1.33 0.23 -9.78
N LEU A 119 -1.23 -0.97 -10.38
CA LEU A 119 -1.07 -1.09 -11.83
C LEU A 119 -2.28 -0.57 -12.59
N THR A 120 -3.49 -0.80 -12.06
CA THR A 120 -4.72 -0.26 -12.66
C THR A 120 -4.69 1.27 -12.66
N LYS A 121 -4.22 1.91 -11.59
CA LYS A 121 -4.05 3.38 -11.54
C LYS A 121 -3.08 3.87 -12.60
N ILE A 122 -1.94 3.19 -12.77
CA ILE A 122 -0.96 3.53 -13.81
C ILE A 122 -1.62 3.46 -15.19
N ARG A 123 -2.31 2.37 -15.53
CA ARG A 123 -3.00 2.22 -16.82
C ARG A 123 -4.07 3.28 -17.06
N ILE A 124 -4.87 3.60 -16.05
CA ILE A 124 -5.89 4.66 -16.15
C ILE A 124 -5.26 5.99 -16.54
N VAL A 125 -4.09 6.31 -16.00
CA VAL A 125 -3.37 7.56 -16.30
C VAL A 125 -2.70 7.51 -17.68
N GLU A 126 -2.00 6.43 -18.02
CA GLU A 126 -1.31 6.30 -19.31
C GLU A 126 -2.28 6.31 -20.50
N ARG A 127 -3.44 5.66 -20.37
CA ARG A 127 -4.43 5.53 -21.45
C ARG A 127 -5.54 6.58 -21.38
N ASP A 128 -5.48 7.47 -20.40
CA ASP A 128 -6.57 8.40 -20.02
C ASP A 128 -7.96 7.74 -20.04
N SER A 129 -8.04 6.51 -19.55
CA SER A 129 -9.25 5.68 -19.68
C SER A 129 -10.35 6.16 -18.73
N GLY A 130 -11.58 6.27 -19.25
CA GLY A 130 -12.78 6.57 -18.46
C GLY A 130 -13.38 5.34 -17.77
N SER A 131 -13.07 4.13 -18.25
CA SER A 131 -13.66 2.89 -17.75
C SER A 131 -12.74 2.17 -16.78
N VAL A 132 -12.91 2.45 -15.49
CA VAL A 132 -12.13 1.86 -14.38
C VAL A 132 -12.20 0.34 -14.35
N LEU A 133 -13.39 -0.24 -14.61
CA LEU A 133 -13.58 -1.69 -14.59
C LEU A 133 -12.82 -2.37 -15.74
N ALA A 134 -12.90 -1.80 -16.95
CA ALA A 134 -12.18 -2.35 -18.09
C ALA A 134 -10.66 -2.36 -17.83
N GLU A 135 -10.10 -1.27 -17.32
CA GLU A 135 -8.67 -1.22 -16.99
C GLU A 135 -8.29 -2.19 -15.87
N LEU A 136 -9.16 -2.40 -14.88
CA LEU A 136 -8.93 -3.40 -13.84
C LEU A 136 -8.86 -4.82 -14.45
N PHE A 137 -9.80 -5.19 -15.32
CA PHE A 137 -9.78 -6.49 -15.99
C PHE A 137 -8.55 -6.66 -16.88
N TYR A 138 -8.19 -5.65 -17.67
CA TYR A 138 -6.97 -5.70 -18.48
C TYR A 138 -5.71 -5.80 -17.63
N THR A 139 -5.68 -5.13 -16.47
CA THR A 139 -4.57 -5.25 -15.51
C THR A 139 -4.43 -6.67 -15.00
N ILE A 140 -5.54 -7.32 -14.62
CA ILE A 140 -5.53 -8.71 -14.15
C ILE A 140 -5.00 -9.64 -15.25
N ILE A 141 -5.51 -9.51 -16.48
CA ILE A 141 -5.06 -10.33 -17.62
C ILE A 141 -3.57 -10.09 -17.90
N TYR A 142 -3.11 -8.83 -17.83
CA TYR A 142 -1.71 -8.48 -18.01
C TYR A 142 -0.81 -9.13 -16.96
N ILE A 143 -1.21 -9.07 -15.68
CA ILE A 143 -0.47 -9.69 -14.57
C ILE A 143 -0.42 -11.21 -14.78
N LEU A 144 -1.53 -11.86 -15.15
CA LEU A 144 -1.59 -13.30 -15.38
C LEU A 144 -0.73 -13.76 -16.56
N ARG A 145 -0.59 -12.93 -17.60
CA ARG A 145 0.30 -13.21 -18.75
C ARG A 145 1.77 -12.97 -18.42
N ASN A 146 2.07 -12.02 -17.54
CA ASN A 146 3.42 -11.58 -17.20
C ASN A 146 3.69 -11.70 -15.69
N LEU A 147 3.34 -12.86 -15.11
CA LEU A 147 3.40 -13.07 -13.66
C LEU A 147 4.81 -12.82 -13.12
N PHE A 148 5.81 -13.46 -13.72
CA PHE A 148 7.16 -13.45 -13.17
C PHE A 148 7.82 -12.06 -13.19
N PRO A 149 7.84 -11.29 -14.32
CA PRO A 149 8.41 -9.94 -14.31
C PRO A 149 7.66 -8.98 -13.38
N THR A 150 6.33 -9.06 -13.35
CA THR A 150 5.50 -8.12 -12.58
C THR A 150 5.62 -8.37 -11.08
N ILE A 151 5.53 -9.64 -10.67
CA ILE A 151 5.61 -10.06 -9.27
C ILE A 151 7.03 -9.89 -8.74
N SER A 152 8.07 -10.21 -9.52
CA SER A 152 9.47 -10.04 -9.06
C SER A 152 9.78 -8.57 -8.75
N LEU A 153 9.34 -7.64 -9.61
CA LEU A 153 9.53 -6.20 -9.39
C LEU A 153 8.71 -5.71 -8.18
N TYR A 154 7.49 -6.21 -8.00
CA TYR A 154 6.69 -5.92 -6.81
C TYR A 154 7.34 -6.45 -5.52
N ILE A 155 7.88 -7.68 -5.52
CA ILE A 155 8.57 -8.25 -4.36
C ILE A 155 9.84 -7.43 -4.04
N LEU A 156 10.63 -7.08 -5.05
CA LEU A 156 11.84 -6.28 -4.86
C LEU A 156 11.54 -4.92 -4.22
N THR A 157 10.54 -4.20 -4.73
CA THR A 157 10.13 -2.90 -4.18
C THR A 157 9.46 -3.03 -2.81
N SER A 158 8.71 -4.10 -2.56
CA SER A 158 8.13 -4.41 -1.24
C SER A 158 9.23 -4.67 -0.21
N PHE A 159 10.28 -5.42 -0.59
CA PHE A 159 11.44 -5.66 0.26
C PHE A 159 12.15 -4.35 0.61
N LEU A 160 12.37 -3.47 -0.38
CA LEU A 160 12.92 -2.14 -0.14
C LEU A 160 12.06 -1.31 0.82
N ASN A 161 10.73 -1.48 0.83
CA ASN A 161 9.84 -0.79 1.75
C ASN A 161 9.96 -1.29 3.20
N ILE A 162 10.23 -2.58 3.39
CA ILE A 162 10.34 -3.23 4.70
C ILE A 162 11.69 -2.94 5.36
N VAL A 163 12.78 -2.85 4.60
CA VAL A 163 14.14 -2.65 5.13
C VAL A 163 14.26 -1.42 6.07
N PRO A 164 13.80 -0.21 5.71
CA PRO A 164 13.87 0.95 6.61
C PRO A 164 13.10 0.76 7.92
N LEU A 165 11.95 0.07 7.88
CA LEU A 165 11.17 -0.25 9.07
C LEU A 165 11.91 -1.27 9.96
N GLY A 166 12.51 -2.30 9.35
CA GLY A 166 13.33 -3.27 10.07
C GLY A 166 14.51 -2.61 10.77
N LEU A 167 15.25 -1.75 10.06
CA LEU A 167 16.35 -0.97 10.63
C LEU A 167 15.87 -0.08 11.77
N TYR A 168 14.74 0.62 11.61
CA TYR A 168 14.17 1.42 12.68
C TYR A 168 13.84 0.59 13.92
N ILE A 169 13.18 -0.56 13.76
CA ILE A 169 12.83 -1.44 14.88
C ILE A 169 14.09 -1.91 15.62
N LEU A 170 15.16 -2.25 14.91
CA LEU A 170 16.43 -2.67 15.51
C LEU A 170 17.15 -1.55 16.26
N ILE A 171 17.08 -0.32 15.73
CA ILE A 171 17.83 0.84 16.26
C ILE A 171 17.03 1.57 17.35
N SER A 172 15.70 1.53 17.29
CA SER A 172 14.82 2.29 18.17
C SER A 172 15.02 2.02 19.68
N PRO A 173 15.33 0.79 20.16
CA PRO A 173 15.53 0.54 21.59
C PRO A 173 16.73 1.28 22.19
N PHE A 174 17.74 1.59 21.38
CA PHE A 174 18.96 2.27 21.84
C PHE A 174 18.69 3.74 22.22
N PHE A 175 17.75 4.40 21.54
CA PHE A 175 17.45 5.82 21.77
C PHE A 175 16.14 6.03 22.53
N LEU A 176 15.13 5.17 22.36
CA LEU A 176 13.81 5.29 23.00
C LEU A 176 13.81 4.96 24.50
N ARG A 177 14.85 4.32 25.03
CA ARG A 177 14.93 3.94 26.45
C ARG A 177 15.16 5.15 27.37
N SER A 178 15.61 6.28 26.83
CA SER A 178 15.84 7.52 27.57
C SER A 178 14.68 8.48 27.36
N SER A 179 14.03 8.94 28.44
CA SER A 179 12.97 9.96 28.40
C SER A 179 13.47 11.39 28.17
N SER A 180 14.68 11.55 27.62
CA SER A 180 15.26 12.84 27.29
C SER A 180 14.56 13.48 26.08
N LEU A 181 14.40 14.80 26.08
CA LEU A 181 13.92 15.58 24.93
C LEU A 181 14.68 15.24 23.63
N PHE A 182 15.97 14.93 23.75
CA PHE A 182 16.81 14.52 22.64
C PHE A 182 16.32 13.22 21.97
N SER A 183 15.85 12.25 22.76
CA SER A 183 15.30 10.99 22.25
C SER A 183 14.01 11.21 21.46
N ILE A 184 13.14 12.09 21.96
CA ILE A 184 11.87 12.44 21.29
C ILE A 184 12.15 13.07 19.92
N ILE A 185 13.09 14.01 19.84
CA ILE A 185 13.46 14.68 18.59
C ILE A 185 14.06 13.68 17.59
N ILE A 186 14.98 12.82 18.03
CA ILE A 186 15.56 11.78 17.17
C ILE A 186 14.48 10.87 16.61
N SER A 187 13.57 10.40 17.46
CA SER A 187 12.50 9.48 17.07
C SER A 187 11.57 10.12 16.05
N PHE A 188 11.24 11.40 16.25
CA PHE A 188 10.48 12.19 15.29
C PHE A 188 11.20 12.30 13.94
N ILE A 189 12.48 12.71 13.93
CA ILE A 189 13.26 12.84 12.70
C ILE A 189 13.39 11.48 11.98
N SER A 190 13.67 10.40 12.71
CA SER A 190 13.73 9.05 12.14
C SER A 190 12.41 8.66 11.49
N PHE A 191 11.27 8.95 12.13
CA PHE A 191 9.96 8.66 11.55
C PHE A 191 9.71 9.48 10.27
N GLN A 192 10.06 10.76 10.26
CA GLN A 192 9.94 11.59 9.05
C GLN A 192 10.82 11.07 7.90
N LEU A 193 12.06 10.68 8.19
CA LEU A 193 12.96 10.10 7.19
C LEU A 193 12.41 8.78 6.62
N ILE A 194 11.87 7.91 7.46
CA ILE A 194 11.25 6.65 7.01
C ILE A 194 10.04 6.95 6.11
N LEU A 195 9.19 7.91 6.49
CA LEU A 195 8.05 8.31 5.65
C LEU A 195 8.51 8.83 4.28
N LEU A 196 9.54 9.70 4.24
CA LEU A 196 10.11 10.20 2.98
C LEU A 196 10.67 9.07 2.12
N ILE A 197 11.43 8.14 2.70
CA ILE A 197 11.95 6.97 2.00
C ILE A 197 10.81 6.11 1.45
N ARG A 198 9.74 5.89 2.21
CA ARG A 198 8.58 5.11 1.75
C ARG A 198 7.86 5.77 0.58
N ILE A 199 7.72 7.10 0.61
CA ILE A 199 7.15 7.87 -0.49
C ILE A 199 8.06 7.74 -1.73
N TRP A 200 9.37 7.90 -1.56
CA TRP A 200 10.33 7.76 -2.65
C TRP A 200 10.30 6.36 -3.28
N ILE A 201 10.30 5.29 -2.47
CA ILE A 201 10.18 3.90 -2.95
C ILE A 201 8.87 3.71 -3.71
N LYS A 202 7.77 4.34 -3.27
CA LYS A 202 6.49 4.26 -3.97
C LYS A 202 6.55 4.89 -5.36
N PHE A 203 7.24 6.03 -5.49
CA PHE A 203 7.50 6.66 -6.79
C PHE A 203 8.37 5.77 -7.69
N VAL A 204 9.45 5.20 -7.16
CA VAL A 204 10.31 4.26 -7.89
C VAL A 204 9.49 3.07 -8.38
N PHE A 205 8.65 2.48 -7.52
CA PHE A 205 7.76 1.39 -7.90
C PHE A 205 6.83 1.77 -9.06
N TRP A 206 6.15 2.92 -8.98
CA TRP A 206 5.25 3.37 -10.05
C TRP A 206 5.99 3.60 -11.37
N ALA A 207 7.17 4.23 -11.32
CA ALA A 207 7.99 4.46 -12.51
C ALA A 207 8.47 3.16 -13.15
N SER A 208 9.01 2.23 -12.34
CA SER A 208 9.51 0.95 -12.85
C SER A 208 8.40 0.06 -13.42
N GLN A 209 7.23 0.02 -12.78
CA GLN A 209 6.08 -0.74 -13.29
C GLN A 209 5.52 -0.15 -14.59
N ARG A 210 5.50 1.18 -14.70
CA ARG A 210 5.11 1.87 -15.94
C ARG A 210 6.04 1.49 -17.10
N GLU A 211 7.35 1.59 -16.90
CA GLU A 211 8.33 1.23 -17.94
C GLU A 211 8.22 -0.26 -18.35
N LEU A 212 8.04 -1.16 -17.38
CA LEU A 212 7.81 -2.57 -17.64
C LEU A 212 6.51 -2.81 -18.44
N LEU A 213 5.46 -2.07 -18.14
CA LEU A 213 4.19 -2.11 -18.86
C LEU A 213 4.37 -1.69 -20.31
N LEU A 214 5.00 -0.55 -20.57
CA LEU A 214 5.25 -0.06 -21.93
C LEU A 214 6.14 -1.02 -22.74
N PHE A 215 7.20 -1.54 -22.14
CA PHE A 215 8.12 -2.49 -22.77
C PHE A 215 7.46 -3.82 -23.17
N LEU A 216 6.55 -4.33 -22.33
CA LEU A 216 5.85 -5.57 -22.62
C LEU A 216 4.72 -5.36 -23.63
N GLU A 217 4.03 -4.21 -23.58
CA GLU A 217 3.02 -3.86 -24.60
C GLU A 217 3.67 -3.68 -25.99
N SER A 218 4.87 -3.11 -26.09
CA SER A 218 5.57 -2.97 -27.37
C SER A 218 6.04 -4.28 -27.99
N LYS A 219 6.13 -5.37 -27.22
CA LYS A 219 6.51 -6.72 -27.71
C LYS A 219 5.32 -7.58 -28.14
N MET A 220 4.10 -7.16 -27.80
CA MET A 220 2.86 -7.89 -28.15
C MET A 220 2.20 -7.35 -29.42
N ILE A 221 2.73 -6.26 -29.99
CA ILE A 221 2.35 -5.67 -31.29
C ILE A 221 3.38 -6.14 -32.32
#